data_AF-A0AA97BUR5-F1
#
_entry.id   AF-A0AA97BUR5-F1
#
_cell.length_a   1.000
_cell.length_b   1.000
_cell.length_c   1.000
_cell.angle_alpha   90.00
_cell.angle_beta   90.00
_cell.angle_gamma   90.00
#
_symmetry.space_group_name_H-M   'P 1'
#
loop_
_entity.id
_entity.type
_entity.pdbx_description
1 polymer ?
#
loop_
_entity_poly.entity_id
_entity_poly.type
_entity_poly.pdbx_seq_one_letter_code
_entity_poly.pdbx_strand_id
1 'polypeptide(L)'
;MNDEENVNIKLGYLIKRLRKKKGISGAELAKKLNVSQQQVSRYERGATKLSFEKLIELTIHIDLDLSKLKSEIEKEILYINDSRALL
;
A
#
# COMPACT_ATOMS: atom_id res chain seq x y z
N MET A 1 17.52 -6.79 -3.41
CA MET A 1 16.47 -5.81 -3.08
C MET A 1 16.89 -5.16 -1.78
N ASN A 2 17.09 -3.84 -1.76
CA ASN A 2 17.46 -3.15 -0.51
C ASN A 2 16.23 -3.00 0.40
N ASP A 3 16.46 -2.66 1.67
CA ASP A 3 15.39 -2.61 2.67
C ASP A 3 14.30 -1.59 2.32
N GLU A 4 14.65 -0.44 1.74
CA GLU A 4 13.69 0.57 1.31
C GLU A 4 12.76 0.09 0.18
N GLU A 5 13.31 -0.61 -0.82
CA GLU A 5 12.53 -1.19 -1.92
C GLU A 5 11.56 -2.25 -1.39
N ASN A 6 11.97 -3.00 -0.36
CA ASN A 6 11.13 -3.96 0.33
C ASN A 6 9.95 -3.30 1.06
N VAL A 7 10.16 -2.15 1.70
CA VAL A 7 9.09 -1.39 2.39
C VAL A 7 8.04 -0.87 1.40
N ASN A 8 8.47 -0.28 0.27
CA ASN A 8 7.55 0.28 -0.73
C ASN A 8 6.63 -0.79 -1.33
N ILE A 9 7.19 -1.97 -1.62
CA ILE A 9 6.43 -3.11 -2.15
C ILE A 9 5.37 -3.57 -1.15
N LYS A 10 5.73 -3.73 0.13
CA LYS A 10 4.79 -4.15 1.18
C LYS A 10 3.67 -3.13 1.41
N LEU A 11 4.03 -1.84 1.43
CA LEU A 11 3.05 -0.77 1.52
C LEU A 11 2.11 -0.77 0.30
N GLY A 12 2.64 -0.97 -0.91
CA GLY A 12 1.86 -1.09 -2.13
C GLY A 12 0.83 -2.22 -2.10
N TYR A 13 1.24 -3.41 -1.64
CA TYR A 13 0.33 -4.54 -1.45
C TYR A 13 -0.78 -4.23 -0.45
N LEU A 14 -0.44 -3.61 0.68
CA LEU A 14 -1.40 -3.22 1.71
C LEU A 14 -2.44 -2.23 1.15
N ILE A 15 -2.00 -1.19 0.44
CA ILE A 15 -2.88 -0.20 -0.21
C ILE A 15 -3.85 -0.91 -1.16
N LYS A 16 -3.34 -1.79 -2.03
CA LYS A 16 -4.14 -2.55 -2.98
C LYS A 16 -5.19 -3.43 -2.30
N ARG A 17 -4.81 -4.12 -1.22
CA ARG A 17 -5.68 -4.98 -0.43
C ARG A 17 -6.82 -4.18 0.22
N LEU A 18 -6.48 -3.08 0.89
CA LEU A 18 -7.47 -2.22 1.56
C LEU A 18 -8.42 -1.58 0.56
N ARG A 19 -7.90 -1.08 -0.56
CA ARG A 19 -8.71 -0.55 -1.65
C ARG A 19 -9.74 -1.58 -2.14
N LYS A 20 -9.30 -2.81 -2.40
CA LYS A 20 -10.19 -3.91 -2.80
C LYS A 20 -11.21 -4.25 -1.71
N LYS A 21 -10.81 -4.26 -0.43
CA LYS A 21 -11.71 -4.50 0.70
C LYS A 21 -12.81 -3.43 0.83
N LYS A 22 -12.52 -2.19 0.44
CA LYS A 22 -13.49 -1.09 0.34
C LYS A 22 -14.33 -1.12 -0.94
N GLY A 23 -14.07 -2.05 -1.87
CA GLY A 23 -14.84 -2.22 -3.09
C GLY A 23 -14.61 -1.14 -4.15
N ILE A 24 -13.55 -0.32 -4.04
CA ILE A 24 -13.28 0.76 -4.99
C ILE A 24 -12.20 0.38 -6.02
N SER A 25 -12.34 0.90 -7.24
CA SER A 25 -11.38 0.78 -8.33
C SER A 25 -10.13 1.64 -8.11
N GLY A 26 -9.05 1.32 -8.83
CA GLY A 26 -7.84 2.15 -8.81
C GLY A 26 -8.09 3.57 -9.31
N ALA A 27 -9.03 3.77 -10.23
CA ALA A 27 -9.42 5.08 -10.73
C ALA A 27 -10.18 5.90 -9.66
N GLU A 28 -11.05 5.27 -8.87
CA GLU A 28 -11.74 5.94 -7.76
C GLU A 28 -10.77 6.34 -6.65
N LEU A 29 -9.80 5.47 -6.31
CA LEU A 29 -8.74 5.84 -5.36
C LEU A 29 -7.89 7.00 -5.91
N ALA A 30 -7.56 6.99 -7.21
CA ALA A 30 -6.80 8.06 -7.84
C ALA A 30 -7.51 9.42 -7.75
N LYS A 31 -8.83 9.44 -7.99
CA LYS A 31 -9.66 10.63 -7.81
C LYS A 31 -9.64 11.13 -6.36
N LYS A 32 -9.75 10.23 -5.37
CA LYS A 32 -9.70 10.59 -3.94
C LYS A 32 -8.36 11.20 -3.54
N LEU A 33 -7.25 10.66 -4.06
CA LEU A 33 -5.89 11.13 -3.77
C LEU A 33 -5.42 12.28 -4.66
N ASN A 34 -6.28 12.77 -5.56
CA ASN A 34 -5.92 13.78 -6.57
C ASN A 34 -4.62 13.44 -7.33
N VAL A 35 -4.53 12.21 -7.85
CA VAL A 35 -3.41 11.73 -8.68
C VAL A 35 -3.94 10.97 -9.91
N SER A 36 -3.05 10.61 -10.83
CA SER A 36 -3.42 9.75 -11.96
C SER A 36 -3.63 8.29 -11.53
N GLN A 37 -4.44 7.54 -12.27
CA GLN A 37 -4.61 6.10 -12.04
C GLN A 37 -3.29 5.34 -12.22
N GLN A 38 -2.44 5.76 -13.16
CA GLN A 38 -1.10 5.20 -13.32
C GLN A 38 -0.25 5.39 -12.07
N GLN A 39 -0.37 6.54 -11.40
CA GLN A 39 0.34 6.79 -10.15
C GLN A 39 -0.14 5.87 -9.03
N VAL A 40 -1.46 5.67 -8.90
CA VAL A 40 -1.99 4.64 -7.98
C VAL A 40 -1.45 3.24 -8.32
N SER A 41 -1.39 2.88 -9.60
CA SER A 41 -0.80 1.60 -10.04
C SER A 41 0.68 1.47 -9.69
N ARG A 42 1.44 2.58 -9.71
CA ARG A 42 2.84 2.60 -9.26
C ARG A 42 2.94 2.41 -7.75
N TYR A 43 2.11 3.10 -6.97
CA TYR A 43 2.04 2.93 -5.51
C TYR A 43 1.73 1.49 -5.14
N GLU A 44 0.71 0.89 -5.74
CA GLU A 44 0.28 -0.49 -5.45
C GLU A 44 1.31 -1.57 -5.80
N ARG A 45 2.27 -1.26 -6.68
CA ARG A 45 3.36 -2.16 -7.06
C ARG A 45 4.67 -1.84 -6.35
N GLY A 46 4.71 -0.82 -5.50
CA GLY A 46 5.93 -0.33 -4.87
C GLY A 46 6.93 0.31 -5.84
N ALA A 47 6.52 0.64 -7.07
CA ALA A 47 7.39 1.18 -8.11
C ALA A 47 7.76 2.66 -7.90
N THR A 48 7.16 3.31 -6.90
CA THR A 48 7.44 4.71 -6.54
C THR A 48 7.19 4.88 -5.04
N LYS A 49 8.09 5.63 -4.37
CA LYS A 49 7.92 6.01 -2.98
C LYS A 49 6.65 6.86 -2.83
N LEU A 50 5.82 6.49 -1.86
CA LEU A 50 4.67 7.30 -1.45
C LEU A 50 5.18 8.39 -0.50
N SER A 51 4.79 9.66 -0.70
CA SER A 51 5.12 10.71 0.26
C SER A 51 4.32 10.52 1.55
N PHE A 52 4.82 11.09 2.65
CA PHE A 52 4.11 11.04 3.93
C PHE A 52 2.73 11.72 3.84
N GLU A 53 2.63 12.84 3.13
CA GLU A 53 1.36 13.55 2.91
C GLU A 53 0.35 12.65 2.19
N LYS A 54 0.76 11.93 1.14
CA LYS A 54 -0.12 10.99 0.43
C LYS A 54 -0.50 9.77 1.26
N LEU A 55 0.35 9.36 2.20
CA LEU A 55 0.02 8.31 3.16
C LEU A 55 -1.09 8.75 4.11
N ILE A 56 -1.04 9.99 4.60
CA ILE A 56 -2.10 10.58 5.43
C ILE A 56 -3.41 10.76 4.63
N GLU A 57 -3.34 11.23 3.38
CA GLU A 57 -4.54 11.28 2.53
C GLU A 57 -5.15 9.89 2.31
N LEU A 58 -4.32 8.88 2.10
CA LEU A 58 -4.76 7.48 2.01
C LEU A 58 -5.50 7.06 3.28
N THR A 59 -4.95 7.33 4.47
CA THR A 59 -5.59 6.91 5.73
C THR A 59 -6.99 7.48 5.91
N ILE A 60 -7.19 8.73 5.48
CA ILE A 60 -8.50 9.40 5.49
C ILE A 60 -9.46 8.76 4.47
N HIS A 61 -9.00 8.48 3.25
CA HIS A 61 -9.90 8.12 2.14
C HIS A 61 -10.24 6.63 2.02
N ILE A 62 -9.37 5.75 2.51
CA ILE A 62 -9.62 4.29 2.57
C ILE A 62 -9.91 3.79 3.97
N ASP A 63 -10.09 4.69 4.94
CA ASP A 63 -10.48 4.39 6.33
C ASP A 63 -9.47 3.44 6.99
N LEU A 64 -8.19 3.77 6.79
CA LEU A 64 -7.07 3.03 7.33
C LEU A 64 -6.59 3.72 8.60
N ASP A 65 -6.89 3.11 9.74
CA ASP A 65 -6.28 3.49 11.01
C ASP A 65 -4.76 3.33 10.91
N LEU A 66 -4.00 4.40 11.19
CA LEU A 66 -2.53 4.39 11.18
C LEU A 66 -1.96 3.36 12.16
N SER A 67 -2.66 3.07 13.25
CA SER A 67 -2.31 2.02 14.21
C SER A 67 -2.42 0.64 13.56
N LYS A 68 -3.45 0.44 12.72
CA LYS A 68 -3.60 -0.77 11.92
C LYS A 68 -2.55 -0.84 10.80
N LEU A 69 -2.22 0.29 10.16
CA LEU A 69 -1.18 0.36 9.11
C LEU A 69 0.13 -0.28 9.59
N LYS A 70 0.61 0.06 10.79
CA LYS A 70 1.81 -0.56 11.38
C LYS A 70 1.68 -2.07 11.47
N SER A 71 0.61 -2.56 12.13
CA SER A 71 0.39 -4.00 12.34
C SER A 71 0.19 -4.77 11.03
N GLU A 72 -0.41 -4.15 10.02
CA GLU A 72 -0.68 -4.79 8.73
C GLU A 72 0.59 -4.85 7.86
N ILE A 73 1.49 -3.88 7.98
CA ILE A 73 2.84 -3.96 7.38
C ILE A 73 3.65 -5.07 8.05
N GLU A 74 3.64 -5.16 9.38
CA GLU A 74 4.34 -6.22 10.12
C GLU A 74 3.87 -7.62 9.71
N LYS A 75 2.55 -7.83 9.55
CA LYS A 75 1.98 -9.10 9.06
C LYS A 75 2.38 -9.44 7.62
N GLU A 76 2.35 -8.47 6.72
CA GLU A 76 2.81 -8.66 5.34
C GLU A 76 4.32 -8.94 5.29
N ILE A 77 5.10 -8.37 6.23
CA ILE A 77 6.52 -8.69 6.36
C ILE A 77 6.72 -10.17 6.70
N LEU A 78 6.01 -10.66 7.71
CA LEU A 78 6.02 -12.06 8.13
C LEU A 78 5.57 -13.00 7.00
N TYR A 79 4.42 -12.74 6.36
CA TYR A 79 3.89 -13.59 5.28
C TYR A 79 4.86 -13.75 4.10
N ILE A 80 5.50 -12.65 3.67
CA ILE A 80 6.47 -12.69 2.56
C ILE A 80 7.73 -13.47 2.97
N ASN A 81 8.19 -13.32 4.21
CA ASN A 81 9.37 -14.04 4.70
C ASN A 81 9.09 -15.55 4.81
N ASP A 82 7.93 -15.93 5.35
CA ASP A 82 7.49 -17.33 5.44
C ASP A 82 7.32 -17.96 4.06
N SER A 83 6.71 -17.23 3.11
CA SER A 83 6.54 -17.70 1.73
C SER A 83 7.87 -17.89 1.00
N ARG A 84 8.90 -17.12 1.37
CA ARG A 84 10.27 -17.26 0.82
C ARG A 84 11.07 -18.38 1.49
N ALA A 85 10.76 -18.74 2.73
CA ALA A 85 11.42 -19.82 3.45
C ALA A 85 10.94 -21.23 3.04
N LEU A 86 9.86 -21.30 2.24
CA LEU A 86 9.27 -22.54 1.71
C LEU A 86 9.77 -22.91 0.29
N LEU A 87 10.78 -22.21 -0.22
CA LEU A 87 11.48 -22.48 -1.48
C LEU A 87 12.98 -22.69 -1.21
#